data_AF-A0A838Z254-F1
#
_entry.id   AF-A0A838Z254-F1
#
_cell.length_a   1.000
_cell.length_b   1.000
_cell.length_c   1.000
_cell.angle_alpha   90.00
_cell.angle_beta   90.00
_cell.angle_gamma   90.00
#
_symmetry.space_group_name_H-M   'P 1'
#
loop_
_entity.id
_entity.type
_entity.pdbx_description
1 polymer ?
#
loop_
_entity_poly.entity_id
_entity_poly.type
_entity_poly.pdbx_seq_one_letter_code
_entity_poly.pdbx_strand_id
1 'polypeptide(L)'
;MESLKINSFSRIFFRLVLISALLKVLFAIQEASAQSITISPSNASSIQTSRSINNIDLIKTGTNNTSGFRFYQNASLRGGLFYNDTDNTLNFTHNPNIPGIVWNTDSQRAGIGVKLPEGRLHILTNSTDTVPHILIQENNDGDGGRLNFENFGVADKHWTLYGRNSNAATLSSNVLNIYHSSFGNVAQFTGDGNTQLNGYTQLGSNAPKIKVIKLTGTLDDDNFTSGSLSIPIEKILSFTAQVKYSEVLYQPSSTVNSYSYEFRLSSQNSPYNFFIFDGVPSDLRGQPYTIFITYEE
;
A
#
# COMPACT_ATOMS: atom_id res chain seq x y z
N MET A 1 36.21 -70.99 -65.37
CA MET A 1 35.49 -70.36 -64.24
C MET A 1 36.26 -70.69 -62.97
N GLU A 2 37.19 -69.83 -62.57
CA GLU A 2 37.87 -69.96 -61.27
C GLU A 2 36.97 -69.39 -60.17
N SER A 3 36.67 -70.22 -59.19
CA SER A 3 35.91 -69.86 -58.00
C SER A 3 36.80 -69.07 -57.05
N LEU A 4 36.52 -67.77 -56.93
CA LEU A 4 37.22 -66.86 -56.02
C LEU A 4 36.91 -67.26 -54.56
N LYS A 5 37.83 -68.01 -53.93
CA LYS A 5 37.78 -68.31 -52.50
C LYS A 5 38.14 -67.07 -51.69
N ILE A 6 37.13 -66.28 -51.33
CA ILE A 6 37.28 -65.17 -50.39
C ILE A 6 37.62 -65.75 -49.01
N ASN A 7 38.84 -65.50 -48.56
CA ASN A 7 39.42 -66.03 -47.32
C ASN A 7 38.65 -65.51 -46.09
N SER A 8 38.49 -66.33 -45.05
CA SER A 8 37.66 -66.03 -43.87
C SER A 8 38.03 -64.71 -43.16
N PHE A 9 39.30 -64.30 -43.27
CA PHE A 9 39.82 -63.04 -42.75
C PHE A 9 39.17 -61.80 -43.40
N SER A 10 38.87 -61.87 -44.71
CA SER A 10 38.19 -60.80 -45.45
C SER A 10 36.77 -60.58 -44.93
N ARG A 11 36.06 -61.64 -44.52
CA ARG A 11 34.69 -61.53 -43.99
C ARG A 11 34.63 -60.86 -42.62
N ILE A 12 35.61 -61.12 -41.76
CA ILE A 12 35.69 -60.48 -40.43
C ILE A 12 36.05 -59.00 -40.57
N PHE A 13 37.01 -58.67 -41.44
CA PHE A 13 37.40 -57.29 -41.69
C PHE A 13 36.23 -56.48 -42.28
N PHE A 14 35.48 -57.05 -43.22
CA PHE A 14 34.30 -56.37 -43.79
C PHE A 14 33.22 -56.12 -42.74
N ARG A 15 32.98 -57.07 -41.81
CA ARG A 15 32.01 -56.88 -40.72
C ARG A 15 32.44 -55.81 -39.73
N LEU A 16 33.72 -55.73 -39.37
CA LEU A 16 34.25 -54.70 -38.48
C LEU A 16 34.19 -53.29 -39.11
N VAL A 17 34.49 -53.18 -40.41
CA VAL A 17 34.34 -51.92 -41.15
C VAL A 17 32.87 -51.51 -41.24
N LEU A 18 31.97 -52.47 -41.49
CA LEU A 18 30.53 -52.20 -41.55
C LEU A 18 29.95 -51.79 -40.18
N ILE A 19 30.38 -52.45 -39.10
CA ILE A 19 29.97 -52.10 -37.73
C ILE A 19 30.52 -50.72 -37.34
N SER A 20 31.78 -50.41 -37.68
CA SER A 20 32.36 -49.08 -37.44
C SER A 20 31.63 -47.99 -38.23
N ALA A 21 31.27 -48.25 -39.49
CA ALA A 21 30.48 -47.34 -40.31
C ALA A 21 29.06 -47.15 -39.75
N LEU A 22 28.39 -48.21 -39.33
CA LEU A 22 27.08 -48.13 -38.68
C LEU A 22 27.15 -47.38 -37.36
N LEU A 23 28.19 -47.61 -36.55
CA LEU A 23 28.35 -46.94 -35.26
C LEU A 23 28.60 -45.43 -35.45
N LYS A 24 29.37 -45.04 -36.46
CA LYS A 24 29.57 -43.62 -36.84
C LYS A 24 28.28 -42.97 -37.34
N VAL A 25 27.44 -43.70 -38.09
CA VAL A 25 26.13 -43.20 -38.52
C VAL A 25 25.17 -43.09 -37.34
N LEU A 26 25.22 -44.03 -36.39
CA LEU A 26 24.37 -44.02 -35.18
C LEU A 26 24.71 -42.86 -34.24
N PHE A 27 25.99 -42.47 -34.15
CA PHE A 27 26.42 -41.29 -33.38
C PHE A 27 26.28 -39.95 -34.13
N ALA A 28 26.05 -39.96 -35.45
CA ALA A 28 25.78 -38.75 -36.23
C ALA A 28 24.30 -38.32 -36.20
N ILE A 29 23.42 -39.14 -35.61
CA ILE A 29 21.99 -38.85 -35.47
C ILE A 29 21.78 -38.33 -34.04
N GLN A 30 21.43 -37.04 -33.90
CA GLN A 30 21.12 -36.28 -32.67
C GLN A 30 22.22 -35.38 -32.09
N GLU A 31 22.90 -34.61 -32.93
CA GLU A 31 23.09 -33.20 -32.57
C GLU A 31 21.90 -32.46 -33.15
N ALA A 32 20.91 -32.11 -32.33
CA ALA A 32 19.85 -31.19 -32.73
C ALA A 32 20.49 -29.82 -32.95
N SER A 33 21.07 -29.61 -34.13
CA SER A 33 21.56 -28.32 -34.59
C SER A 33 20.40 -27.34 -34.48
N ALA A 34 20.55 -26.31 -33.66
CA ALA A 34 19.57 -25.23 -33.57
C ALA A 34 19.34 -24.69 -34.99
N GLN A 35 18.17 -24.97 -35.58
CA GLN A 35 17.78 -24.38 -36.84
C GLN A 35 17.45 -22.91 -36.58
N SER A 36 18.30 -22.01 -37.06
CA SER A 36 17.96 -20.60 -37.12
C SER A 36 17.30 -20.31 -38.47
N ILE A 37 16.03 -19.91 -38.42
CA ILE A 37 15.38 -19.29 -39.59
C ILE A 37 15.74 -17.81 -39.52
N THR A 38 16.70 -17.38 -40.34
CA THR A 38 17.00 -15.95 -40.50
C THR A 38 16.04 -15.37 -41.53
N ILE A 39 15.03 -14.62 -41.06
CA ILE A 39 14.18 -13.83 -41.94
C ILE A 39 14.83 -12.46 -42.03
N SER A 40 15.44 -12.15 -43.18
CA SER A 40 16.05 -10.84 -43.46
C SER A 40 15.12 -10.06 -44.39
N PRO A 41 14.12 -9.37 -43.86
CA PRO A 41 13.28 -8.54 -44.69
C PRO A 41 14.10 -7.38 -45.26
N SER A 42 14.17 -7.25 -46.58
CA SER A 42 14.54 -5.98 -47.21
C SER A 42 13.51 -4.91 -46.83
N ASN A 43 13.77 -3.62 -47.10
CA ASN A 43 12.93 -2.48 -46.69
C ASN A 43 11.43 -2.55 -47.09
N ALA A 44 10.97 -3.61 -47.78
CA ALA A 44 9.59 -3.88 -48.16
C ALA A 44 9.07 -5.31 -47.84
N SER A 45 9.82 -6.14 -47.12
CA SER A 45 9.43 -7.54 -46.88
C SER A 45 8.56 -7.68 -45.62
N SER A 46 7.29 -8.03 -45.80
CA SER A 46 6.38 -8.40 -44.70
C SER A 46 6.27 -9.92 -44.59
N ILE A 47 6.31 -10.46 -43.36
CA ILE A 47 5.86 -11.84 -43.11
C ILE A 47 4.33 -11.79 -43.03
N GLN A 48 3.65 -12.23 -44.08
CA GLN A 48 2.19 -12.38 -44.09
C GLN A 48 1.82 -13.83 -43.83
N THR A 49 1.03 -14.07 -42.78
CA THR A 49 0.38 -15.36 -42.55
C THR A 49 -0.88 -15.45 -43.40
N SER A 50 -1.10 -16.56 -44.10
CA SER A 50 -2.09 -16.67 -45.18
C SER A 50 -3.45 -17.23 -44.75
N ARG A 51 -3.90 -16.97 -43.52
CA ARG A 51 -5.18 -17.49 -43.00
C ARG A 51 -5.98 -16.43 -42.24
N SER A 52 -7.28 -16.67 -42.07
CA SER A 52 -8.20 -15.86 -41.24
C SER A 52 -7.81 -15.82 -39.76
N ILE A 53 -6.74 -16.52 -39.36
CA ILE A 53 -6.08 -16.44 -38.07
C ILE A 53 -4.60 -16.19 -38.36
N ASN A 54 -4.13 -14.99 -38.03
CA ASN A 54 -2.75 -14.57 -38.22
C ASN A 54 -1.98 -14.80 -36.91
N ASN A 55 -1.52 -16.03 -36.68
CA ASN A 55 -0.65 -16.36 -35.55
C ASN A 55 0.76 -16.75 -36.02
N ILE A 56 1.76 -16.33 -35.24
CA ILE A 56 3.11 -16.88 -35.30
C ILE A 56 3.22 -17.84 -34.12
N ASP A 57 3.03 -19.13 -34.36
CA ASP A 57 3.13 -20.15 -33.31
C ASP A 57 4.61 -20.51 -33.08
N LEU A 58 5.12 -20.15 -31.91
CA LEU A 58 6.45 -20.54 -31.46
C LEU A 58 6.34 -21.78 -30.58
N ILE A 59 6.30 -22.95 -31.22
CA ILE A 59 6.23 -24.24 -30.52
C ILE A 59 7.63 -24.65 -30.09
N LYS A 60 7.87 -24.72 -28.78
CA LYS A 60 9.13 -25.24 -28.22
C LYS A 60 9.03 -26.76 -28.01
N THR A 61 10.03 -27.48 -28.47
CA THR A 61 10.27 -28.88 -28.10
C THR A 61 11.56 -28.97 -27.28
N GLY A 62 11.48 -29.05 -25.94
CA GLY A 62 12.65 -29.16 -25.03
C GLY A 62 12.41 -28.50 -23.66
N THR A 63 13.37 -28.64 -22.72
CA THR A 63 13.25 -28.24 -21.30
C THR A 63 14.13 -27.04 -20.89
N ASN A 64 14.72 -26.30 -21.83
CA ASN A 64 15.57 -25.16 -21.49
C ASN A 64 14.74 -23.88 -21.24
N ASN A 65 15.10 -23.12 -20.21
CA ASN A 65 14.30 -22.01 -19.66
C ASN A 65 14.28 -20.73 -20.53
N THR A 66 14.63 -20.84 -21.82
CA THR A 66 14.76 -19.70 -22.74
C THR A 66 14.04 -19.98 -24.05
N SER A 67 12.71 -19.91 -24.03
CA SER A 67 11.90 -19.73 -25.24
C SER A 67 11.28 -18.35 -25.24
N GLY A 68 11.21 -17.69 -26.39
CA GLY A 68 10.60 -16.37 -26.45
C GLY A 68 10.99 -15.56 -27.67
N PHE A 69 10.30 -14.43 -27.83
CA PHE A 69 10.59 -13.46 -28.88
C PHE A 69 11.63 -12.48 -28.35
N ARG A 70 12.84 -12.50 -28.92
CA ARG A 70 13.95 -11.65 -28.48
C ARG A 70 14.22 -10.58 -29.53
N PHE A 71 14.10 -9.32 -29.11
CA PHE A 71 14.54 -8.18 -29.92
C PHE A 71 16.00 -7.89 -29.56
N TYR A 72 16.93 -8.24 -30.46
CA TYR A 72 18.34 -7.91 -30.28
C TYR A 72 18.62 -6.53 -30.86
N GLN A 73 19.06 -5.57 -30.03
CA GLN A 73 19.53 -4.27 -30.52
C GLN A 73 21.06 -4.10 -30.48
N ASN A 74 21.80 -4.94 -29.74
CA ASN A 74 23.25 -5.24 -29.87
C ASN A 74 23.68 -6.23 -28.75
N ALA A 75 24.97 -6.56 -28.65
CA ALA A 75 25.51 -7.51 -27.65
C ALA A 75 25.27 -7.10 -26.18
N SER A 76 24.96 -5.83 -25.91
CA SER A 76 24.92 -5.23 -24.56
C SER A 76 23.51 -4.84 -24.10
N LEU A 77 22.55 -4.67 -25.02
CA LEU A 77 21.15 -4.34 -24.71
C LEU A 77 20.23 -5.42 -25.28
N ARG A 78 19.69 -6.23 -24.37
CA ARG A 78 18.73 -7.29 -24.67
C ARG A 78 17.37 -6.84 -24.15
N GLY A 79 16.48 -6.26 -24.95
CA GLY A 79 15.07 -6.12 -24.56
C GLY A 79 14.31 -7.33 -25.09
N GLY A 80 13.51 -8.02 -24.28
CA GLY A 80 12.83 -9.22 -24.78
C GLY A 80 11.57 -9.60 -24.05
N LEU A 81 10.71 -10.31 -24.78
CA LEU A 81 9.56 -11.02 -24.24
C LEU A 81 9.96 -12.47 -24.06
N PHE A 82 10.14 -12.89 -22.81
CA PHE A 82 10.55 -14.25 -22.47
C PHE A 82 9.35 -15.03 -21.99
N TYR A 83 9.19 -16.24 -22.50
CA TYR A 83 8.30 -17.22 -21.90
C TYR A 83 9.15 -18.28 -21.20
N ASN A 84 9.05 -18.34 -19.88
CA ASN A 84 9.70 -19.35 -19.07
C ASN A 84 8.70 -20.49 -18.87
N ASP A 85 9.00 -21.63 -19.47
CA ASP A 85 8.18 -22.83 -19.46
C ASP A 85 8.12 -23.49 -18.09
N THR A 86 9.24 -23.55 -17.38
CA THR A 86 9.37 -24.16 -16.06
C THR A 86 8.48 -23.45 -15.05
N ASP A 87 8.46 -22.12 -15.12
CA ASP A 87 7.69 -21.28 -14.19
C ASP A 87 6.32 -20.87 -14.74
N ASN A 88 5.98 -21.28 -15.97
CA ASN A 88 4.80 -20.85 -16.73
C ASN A 88 4.56 -19.33 -16.67
N THR A 89 5.59 -18.55 -17.04
CA THR A 89 5.58 -17.08 -16.90
C THR A 89 5.96 -16.35 -18.18
N LEU A 90 5.28 -15.23 -18.43
CA LEU A 90 5.67 -14.23 -19.40
C LEU A 90 6.47 -13.12 -18.70
N ASN A 91 7.71 -12.90 -19.10
CA ASN A 91 8.63 -11.96 -18.44
C ASN A 91 9.16 -10.92 -19.43
N PHE A 92 8.92 -9.65 -19.13
CA PHE A 92 9.50 -8.50 -19.81
C PHE A 92 10.69 -8.02 -19.00
N THR A 93 11.89 -8.43 -19.40
CA THR A 93 13.14 -8.08 -18.72
C THR A 93 14.27 -7.98 -19.73
N HIS A 94 15.35 -7.32 -19.35
CA HIS A 94 16.59 -7.38 -20.13
C HIS A 94 17.57 -8.46 -19.66
N ASN A 95 17.26 -9.12 -18.54
CA ASN A 95 18.09 -10.14 -17.94
C ASN A 95 17.24 -11.33 -17.51
N PRO A 96 17.42 -12.55 -18.08
CA PRO A 96 16.60 -13.71 -17.75
C PRO A 96 16.70 -14.14 -16.27
N ASN A 97 17.74 -13.70 -15.56
CA ASN A 97 17.94 -14.00 -14.15
C ASN A 97 17.25 -12.99 -13.22
N ILE A 98 16.83 -11.83 -13.74
CA ILE A 98 16.18 -10.77 -12.95
C ILE A 98 14.73 -10.63 -13.44
N PRO A 99 13.72 -10.88 -12.58
CA PRO A 99 12.33 -10.62 -12.96
C PRO A 99 12.12 -9.14 -13.26
N GLY A 100 11.60 -8.83 -14.44
CA GLY A 100 11.10 -7.50 -14.77
C GLY A 100 9.62 -7.43 -14.47
N ILE A 101 8.79 -7.25 -15.50
CA ILE A 101 7.34 -7.44 -15.39
C ILE A 101 7.02 -8.90 -15.72
N VAL A 102 6.47 -9.61 -14.74
CA VAL A 102 6.16 -11.04 -14.84
C VAL A 102 4.65 -11.22 -14.79
N TRP A 103 4.08 -11.96 -15.74
CA TRP A 103 2.73 -12.51 -15.65
C TRP A 103 2.84 -14.02 -15.46
N ASN A 104 2.40 -14.53 -14.31
CA ASN A 104 2.32 -15.95 -14.02
C ASN A 104 0.93 -16.46 -14.40
N THR A 105 0.86 -17.33 -15.41
CA THR A 105 -0.42 -17.77 -16.00
C THR A 105 -1.16 -18.76 -15.13
N ASP A 106 -0.47 -19.57 -14.33
CA ASP A 106 -1.10 -20.56 -13.43
C ASP A 106 -1.82 -19.88 -12.27
N SER A 107 -1.14 -18.95 -11.61
CA SER A 107 -1.69 -18.19 -10.47
C SER A 107 -2.54 -17.00 -10.91
N GLN A 108 -2.45 -16.60 -12.19
CA GLN A 108 -3.07 -15.40 -12.76
C GLN A 108 -2.69 -14.14 -11.97
N ARG A 109 -1.38 -13.94 -11.77
CA ARG A 109 -0.82 -12.82 -10.99
C ARG A 109 0.26 -12.09 -11.76
N ALA A 110 0.32 -10.77 -11.56
CA ALA A 110 1.35 -9.89 -12.06
C ALA A 110 2.39 -9.59 -10.97
N GLY A 111 3.66 -9.66 -11.33
CA GLY A 111 4.80 -9.29 -10.50
C GLY A 111 5.65 -8.22 -11.16
N ILE A 112 6.22 -7.32 -10.36
CA ILE A 112 7.31 -6.43 -10.79
C ILE A 112 8.48 -6.68 -9.85
N GLY A 113 9.61 -7.16 -10.37
CA GLY A 113 10.77 -7.51 -9.54
C GLY A 113 10.64 -8.84 -8.78
N VAL A 114 9.60 -9.64 -9.04
CA VAL A 114 9.37 -10.95 -8.39
C VAL A 114 8.88 -11.99 -9.40
N LYS A 115 9.38 -13.24 -9.29
CA LYS A 115 8.98 -14.35 -10.18
C LYS A 115 7.69 -15.05 -9.75
N LEU A 116 7.43 -15.09 -8.45
CA LEU A 116 6.28 -15.76 -7.83
C LEU A 116 5.46 -14.73 -7.04
N PRO A 117 4.53 -14.01 -7.69
CA PRO A 117 3.71 -13.02 -7.00
C PRO A 117 2.82 -13.65 -5.92
N GLU A 118 2.71 -13.01 -4.76
CA GLU A 118 1.87 -13.49 -3.64
C GLU A 118 0.44 -12.94 -3.74
N GLY A 119 0.27 -11.74 -4.31
CA GLY A 119 -1.02 -11.13 -4.65
C GLY A 119 -1.24 -11.01 -6.16
N ARG A 120 -2.42 -10.55 -6.58
CA ARG A 120 -2.74 -10.29 -8.01
C ARG A 120 -1.78 -9.29 -8.67
N LEU A 121 -1.30 -8.32 -7.89
CA LEU A 121 -0.16 -7.46 -8.21
C LEU A 121 0.82 -7.53 -7.04
N HIS A 122 2.09 -7.89 -7.30
CA HIS A 122 3.16 -7.90 -6.31
C HIS A 122 4.36 -7.10 -6.84
N ILE A 123 4.66 -5.97 -6.21
CA ILE A 123 5.85 -5.16 -6.53
C ILE A 123 6.88 -5.42 -5.43
N LEU A 124 8.01 -6.02 -5.81
CA LEU A 124 9.12 -6.32 -4.90
C LEU A 124 10.40 -5.69 -5.44
N THR A 125 10.56 -4.40 -5.20
CA THR A 125 11.76 -3.64 -5.57
C THR A 125 12.09 -2.67 -4.44
N ASN A 126 13.23 -1.98 -4.51
CA ASN A 126 13.48 -0.85 -3.63
C ASN A 126 12.73 0.37 -4.16
N SER A 127 11.98 1.06 -3.29
CA SER A 127 11.53 2.43 -3.56
C SER A 127 12.58 3.42 -3.06
N THR A 128 12.64 4.59 -3.68
CA THR A 128 13.44 5.73 -3.20
C THR A 128 12.53 6.95 -3.14
N ASP A 129 13.00 8.04 -2.51
CA ASP A 129 12.23 9.29 -2.41
C ASP A 129 11.82 9.86 -3.78
N THR A 130 12.57 9.54 -4.84
CA THR A 130 12.32 10.01 -6.22
C THR A 130 11.69 8.95 -7.13
N VAL A 131 11.71 7.67 -6.74
CA VAL A 131 11.17 6.55 -7.53
C VAL A 131 10.26 5.71 -6.63
N PRO A 132 8.96 6.02 -6.56
CA PRO A 132 8.00 5.23 -5.80
C PRO A 132 7.68 3.92 -6.52
N HIS A 133 7.17 2.93 -5.78
CA HIS A 133 6.61 1.70 -6.41
C HIS A 133 5.40 2.00 -7.28
N ILE A 134 4.55 2.93 -6.82
CA ILE A 134 3.33 3.35 -7.49
C ILE A 134 3.30 4.87 -7.48
N LEU A 135 3.26 5.48 -8.67
CA LEU A 135 2.99 6.89 -8.86
C LEU A 135 1.58 7.06 -9.41
N ILE A 136 0.72 7.73 -8.64
CA ILE A 136 -0.59 8.20 -9.12
C ILE A 136 -0.46 9.71 -9.28
N GLN A 137 -0.54 10.18 -10.52
CA GLN A 137 -0.36 11.59 -10.85
C GLN A 137 -1.52 12.05 -11.72
N GLU A 138 -2.20 13.11 -11.27
CA GLU A 138 -3.18 13.84 -12.07
C GLU A 138 -2.48 14.93 -12.89
N ASN A 139 -3.10 15.32 -13.99
CA ASN A 139 -2.60 16.36 -14.89
C ASN A 139 -3.28 17.73 -14.70
N ASN A 140 -4.04 17.89 -13.61
CA ASN A 140 -4.79 19.08 -13.25
C ASN A 140 -4.51 19.44 -11.78
N ASP A 141 -4.44 20.74 -11.46
CA ASP A 141 -4.17 21.25 -10.11
C ASP A 141 -5.44 21.39 -9.25
N GLY A 142 -6.62 21.21 -9.86
CA GLY A 142 -7.92 21.25 -9.21
C GLY A 142 -8.35 19.93 -8.55
N ASP A 143 -7.85 18.80 -9.02
CA ASP A 143 -8.21 17.45 -8.55
C ASP A 143 -7.00 16.70 -7.97
N GLY A 144 -7.16 15.40 -7.73
CA GLY A 144 -6.15 14.59 -7.07
C GLY A 144 -6.32 13.12 -7.38
N GLY A 145 -5.22 12.38 -7.26
CA GLY A 145 -5.13 10.96 -7.54
C GLY A 145 -5.94 10.15 -6.54
N ARG A 146 -6.52 9.04 -7.01
CA ARG A 146 -7.36 8.15 -6.18
C ARG A 146 -6.95 6.70 -6.33
N LEU A 147 -7.00 5.99 -5.21
CA LEU A 147 -7.00 4.53 -5.15
C LEU A 147 -8.26 4.08 -4.42
N ASN A 148 -9.16 3.40 -5.14
CA ASN A 148 -10.42 2.88 -4.60
C ASN A 148 -10.28 1.42 -4.16
N PHE A 149 -10.95 1.08 -3.07
CA PHE A 149 -11.14 -0.27 -2.57
C PHE A 149 -12.65 -0.57 -2.57
N GLU A 150 -13.04 -1.49 -3.44
CA GLU A 150 -14.42 -1.86 -3.72
C GLU A 150 -14.59 -3.37 -3.60
N ASN A 151 -15.80 -3.80 -3.19
CA ASN A 151 -16.16 -5.21 -3.16
C ASN A 151 -17.25 -5.47 -4.20
N PHE A 152 -17.10 -6.55 -4.97
CA PHE A 152 -18.11 -6.97 -5.92
C PHE A 152 -19.46 -7.20 -5.22
N GLY A 153 -20.54 -6.71 -5.83
CA GLY A 153 -21.90 -6.83 -5.29
C GLY A 153 -22.25 -5.83 -4.19
N VAL A 154 -21.33 -4.96 -3.76
CA VAL A 154 -21.63 -3.87 -2.83
C VAL A 154 -21.70 -2.55 -3.59
N ALA A 155 -22.91 -2.22 -4.07
CA ALA A 155 -23.13 -0.97 -4.79
C ALA A 155 -22.82 0.26 -3.91
N ASP A 156 -22.18 1.26 -4.50
CA ASP A 156 -21.94 2.59 -3.94
C ASP A 156 -21.14 2.65 -2.62
N LYS A 157 -20.53 1.54 -2.19
CA LYS A 157 -19.66 1.50 -1.01
C LYS A 157 -18.21 1.24 -1.40
N HIS A 158 -17.36 2.20 -1.07
CA HIS A 158 -15.94 2.11 -1.31
C HIS A 158 -15.15 2.88 -0.27
N TRP A 159 -13.91 2.45 -0.08
CA TRP A 159 -12.88 3.27 0.54
C TRP A 159 -12.04 3.93 -0.54
N THR A 160 -11.63 5.17 -0.32
CA THR A 160 -10.73 5.88 -1.23
C THR A 160 -9.55 6.43 -0.45
N LEU A 161 -8.34 6.12 -0.90
CA LEU A 161 -7.16 6.92 -0.60
C LEU A 161 -7.06 8.00 -1.67
N TYR A 162 -7.07 9.26 -1.24
CA TYR A 162 -7.03 10.43 -2.11
C TYR A 162 -5.84 11.31 -1.76
N GLY A 163 -5.12 11.78 -2.77
CA GLY A 163 -4.02 12.72 -2.62
C GLY A 163 -4.10 13.85 -3.64
N ARG A 164 -4.00 15.09 -3.18
CA ARG A 164 -3.86 16.28 -4.03
C ARG A 164 -2.73 17.16 -3.54
N ASN A 165 -1.87 17.56 -4.47
CA ASN A 165 -0.97 18.71 -4.32
C ASN A 165 -1.48 19.82 -5.24
N SER A 166 -1.70 21.00 -4.69
CA SER A 166 -2.19 22.18 -5.42
C SER A 166 -1.14 23.27 -5.42
N ASN A 167 -1.06 24.02 -6.51
CA ASN A 167 -0.22 25.21 -6.62
C ASN A 167 -0.85 26.44 -5.95
N ALA A 168 -2.03 26.31 -5.34
CA ALA A 168 -2.66 27.42 -4.64
C ALA A 168 -1.81 27.88 -3.45
N ALA A 169 -1.78 29.20 -3.22
CA ALA A 169 -1.02 29.80 -2.11
C ALA A 169 -1.45 29.31 -0.73
N THR A 170 -2.70 28.85 -0.60
CA THR A 170 -3.23 28.29 0.64
C THR A 170 -2.77 26.85 0.81
N LEU A 171 -1.84 26.60 1.73
CA LEU A 171 -1.27 25.26 1.98
C LEU A 171 -2.32 24.21 2.37
N SER A 172 -3.46 24.62 2.94
CA SER A 172 -4.58 23.73 3.28
C SER A 172 -5.25 23.08 2.06
N SER A 173 -4.95 23.58 0.85
CA SER A 173 -5.42 23.01 -0.42
C SER A 173 -4.69 21.73 -0.82
N ASN A 174 -3.51 21.46 -0.26
CA ASN A 174 -2.82 20.18 -0.37
C ASN A 174 -3.45 19.21 0.63
N VAL A 175 -3.90 18.05 0.17
CA VAL A 175 -4.72 17.14 0.97
C VAL A 175 -4.29 15.69 0.74
N LEU A 176 -4.06 14.96 1.83
CA LEU A 176 -4.09 13.50 1.85
C LEU A 176 -5.31 13.08 2.68
N ASN A 177 -6.15 12.21 2.12
CA ASN A 177 -7.45 11.88 2.71
C ASN A 177 -7.76 10.38 2.61
N ILE A 178 -8.29 9.83 3.70
CA ILE A 178 -8.92 8.51 3.76
C ILE A 178 -10.42 8.74 3.83
N TYR A 179 -11.13 8.31 2.80
CA TYR A 179 -12.56 8.54 2.60
C TYR A 179 -13.31 7.21 2.57
N HIS A 180 -14.55 7.21 3.06
CA HIS A 180 -15.52 6.17 2.81
C HIS A 180 -16.84 6.77 2.31
N SER A 181 -17.45 6.17 1.30
CA SER A 181 -18.61 6.75 0.63
C SER A 181 -19.84 6.96 1.51
N SER A 182 -19.99 6.19 2.59
CA SER A 182 -21.17 6.29 3.47
C SER A 182 -21.09 7.39 4.53
N PHE A 183 -19.91 7.90 4.86
CA PHE A 183 -19.75 8.87 5.96
C PHE A 183 -18.67 9.93 5.72
N GLY A 184 -18.05 9.95 4.54
CA GLY A 184 -17.12 11.00 4.16
C GLY A 184 -15.69 10.75 4.60
N ASN A 185 -14.98 11.84 4.91
CA ASN A 185 -13.58 11.81 5.31
C ASN A 185 -13.46 11.17 6.70
N VAL A 186 -12.63 10.15 6.83
CA VAL A 186 -12.26 9.53 8.10
C VAL A 186 -11.04 10.20 8.69
N ALA A 187 -10.00 10.39 7.86
CA ALA A 187 -8.78 11.05 8.24
C ALA A 187 -8.33 11.97 7.10
N GLN A 188 -8.02 13.22 7.42
CA GLN A 188 -7.54 14.20 6.47
C GLN A 188 -6.30 14.89 7.03
N PHE A 189 -5.27 14.98 6.21
CA PHE A 189 -4.02 15.69 6.48
C PHE A 189 -3.88 16.80 5.44
N THR A 190 -3.61 18.01 5.87
CA THR A 190 -3.48 19.17 4.98
C THR A 190 -2.05 19.71 4.97
N GLY A 191 -1.66 20.38 3.88
CA GLY A 191 -0.29 20.86 3.68
C GLY A 191 0.16 21.96 4.65
N ASP A 192 -0.75 22.55 5.42
CA ASP A 192 -0.47 23.48 6.52
C ASP A 192 -0.18 22.76 7.85
N GLY A 193 -0.13 21.42 7.86
CA GLY A 193 0.14 20.59 9.03
C GLY A 193 -1.10 20.25 9.87
N ASN A 194 -2.28 20.73 9.49
CA ASN A 194 -3.51 20.38 10.20
C ASN A 194 -3.91 18.92 9.90
N THR A 195 -4.52 18.28 10.90
CA THR A 195 -5.05 16.93 10.80
C THR A 195 -6.46 16.90 11.36
N GLN A 196 -7.37 16.24 10.63
CA GLN A 196 -8.73 15.95 11.07
C GLN A 196 -8.92 14.44 11.12
N LEU A 197 -9.39 13.94 12.26
CA LEU A 197 -9.84 12.56 12.40
C LEU A 197 -11.32 12.58 12.80
N ASN A 198 -12.17 12.09 11.90
CA ASN A 198 -13.61 12.03 12.13
C ASN A 198 -14.00 10.66 12.69
N GLY A 199 -14.61 10.68 13.86
CA GLY A 199 -14.96 9.49 14.63
C GLY A 199 -14.21 9.41 15.95
N TYR A 200 -14.39 8.31 16.67
CA TYR A 200 -13.68 8.05 17.93
C TYR A 200 -12.52 7.09 17.64
N THR A 201 -11.33 7.39 18.16
CA THR A 201 -10.25 6.40 18.22
C THR A 201 -10.63 5.33 19.23
N GLN A 202 -10.95 4.12 18.75
CA GLN A 202 -11.02 2.99 19.67
C GLN A 202 -9.59 2.63 20.06
N LEU A 203 -9.25 2.83 21.33
CA LEU A 203 -7.99 2.36 21.94
C LEU A 203 -7.97 0.82 22.15
N GLY A 204 -8.84 0.08 21.43
CA GLY A 204 -9.16 -1.33 21.62
C GLY A 204 -10.66 -1.56 21.91
N SER A 205 -11.18 -2.76 21.67
CA SER A 205 -12.61 -3.07 21.89
C SER A 205 -13.04 -3.00 23.35
N ASN A 206 -12.09 -3.15 24.28
CA ASN A 206 -12.31 -3.13 25.73
C ASN A 206 -11.80 -1.84 26.37
N ALA A 207 -11.21 -0.92 25.58
CA ALA A 207 -10.69 0.32 26.13
C ALA A 207 -11.83 1.33 26.31
N PRO A 208 -11.92 2.00 27.47
CA PRO A 208 -12.92 3.04 27.69
C PRO A 208 -12.70 4.19 26.71
N LYS A 209 -13.79 4.77 26.19
CA LYS A 209 -13.71 5.96 25.35
C LYS A 209 -13.32 7.14 26.23
N ILE A 210 -12.27 7.86 25.86
CA ILE A 210 -11.87 9.05 26.61
C ILE A 210 -12.44 10.29 25.92
N LYS A 211 -13.17 11.11 26.67
CA LYS A 211 -13.71 12.40 26.22
C LYS A 211 -13.22 13.53 27.11
N VAL A 212 -13.15 14.74 26.56
CA VAL A 212 -12.91 15.97 27.31
C VAL A 212 -14.10 16.89 27.11
N ILE A 213 -14.74 17.34 28.19
CA ILE A 213 -15.74 18.41 28.15
C ILE A 213 -15.11 19.70 28.69
N LYS A 214 -15.40 20.82 28.00
CA LYS A 214 -15.08 22.18 28.46
C LYS A 214 -16.37 22.83 28.97
N LEU A 215 -16.39 23.19 30.23
CA LEU A 215 -17.45 24.00 30.83
C LEU A 215 -16.93 25.42 31.02
N THR A 216 -17.78 26.39 30.75
CA THR A 216 -17.48 27.82 30.94
C THR A 216 -18.64 28.48 31.64
N GLY A 217 -18.35 29.48 32.45
CA GLY A 217 -19.36 30.31 33.09
C GLY A 217 -18.71 31.49 33.79
N THR A 218 -19.46 32.08 34.69
CA THR A 218 -19.03 33.20 35.53
C THR A 218 -19.22 32.78 36.98
N LEU A 219 -18.24 33.11 37.84
CA LEU A 219 -18.39 32.92 39.28
C LEU A 219 -19.51 33.82 39.81
N ASP A 220 -20.28 33.30 40.75
CA ASP A 220 -21.33 34.04 41.46
C ASP A 220 -20.70 35.19 42.28
N ASP A 221 -21.53 36.20 42.61
CA ASP A 221 -21.10 37.35 43.42
C ASP A 221 -21.10 37.06 44.94
N ASP A 222 -20.65 35.87 45.32
CA ASP A 222 -20.52 35.42 46.70
C ASP A 222 -19.29 34.50 46.85
N ASN A 223 -19.18 33.80 47.98
CA ASN A 223 -18.04 32.90 48.22
C ASN A 223 -18.24 31.49 47.63
N PHE A 224 -19.31 31.24 46.86
CA PHE A 224 -19.73 29.91 46.46
C PHE A 224 -20.35 29.88 45.05
N THR A 225 -19.75 29.14 44.12
CA THR A 225 -20.35 28.91 42.79
C THR A 225 -20.52 27.43 42.54
N SER A 226 -21.68 27.02 42.02
CA SER A 226 -21.92 25.62 41.68
C SER A 226 -22.64 25.45 40.34
N GLY A 227 -22.49 24.27 39.74
CA GLY A 227 -23.24 23.90 38.54
C GLY A 227 -23.32 22.40 38.37
N SER A 228 -24.27 21.96 37.55
CA SER A 228 -24.53 20.53 37.34
C SER A 228 -23.60 19.91 36.30
N LEU A 229 -23.33 18.63 36.49
CA LEU A 229 -22.55 17.77 35.62
C LEU A 229 -23.40 16.58 35.20
N SER A 230 -23.57 16.41 33.89
CA SER A 230 -24.26 15.24 33.32
C SER A 230 -23.38 13.98 33.29
N ILE A 231 -22.14 14.05 33.79
CA ILE A 231 -21.17 12.97 33.78
C ILE A 231 -21.11 12.35 35.19
N PRO A 232 -21.21 11.02 35.34
CA PRO A 232 -20.96 10.32 36.61
C PRO A 232 -19.55 10.59 37.14
N ILE A 233 -19.41 10.94 38.42
CA ILE A 233 -18.09 11.29 39.01
C ILE A 233 -17.10 10.14 38.90
N GLU A 234 -17.56 8.90 39.04
CA GLU A 234 -16.75 7.70 38.92
C GLU A 234 -16.16 7.48 37.51
N LYS A 235 -16.70 8.16 36.50
CA LYS A 235 -16.13 8.15 35.14
C LYS A 235 -15.11 9.27 34.92
N ILE A 236 -14.96 10.21 35.84
CA ILE A 236 -14.03 11.34 35.67
C ILE A 236 -12.61 10.87 35.99
N LEU A 237 -11.73 10.97 35.00
CA LEU A 237 -10.31 10.60 35.10
C LEU A 237 -9.45 11.74 35.59
N SER A 238 -9.73 12.96 35.12
CA SER A 238 -9.03 14.17 35.54
C SER A 238 -9.90 15.39 35.32
N PHE A 239 -9.62 16.44 36.08
CA PHE A 239 -10.22 17.75 35.84
C PHE A 239 -9.20 18.85 36.08
N THR A 240 -9.44 20.01 35.47
CA THR A 240 -8.69 21.24 35.73
C THR A 240 -9.66 22.39 35.69
N ALA A 241 -9.80 23.09 36.81
CA ALA A 241 -10.59 24.32 36.91
C ALA A 241 -9.65 25.52 36.89
N GLN A 242 -10.09 26.60 36.23
CA GLN A 242 -9.34 27.85 36.11
C GLN A 242 -10.32 29.01 36.18
N VAL A 243 -9.91 30.08 36.86
CA VAL A 243 -10.63 31.36 36.91
C VAL A 243 -9.74 32.41 36.25
N LYS A 244 -10.25 33.14 35.27
CA LYS A 244 -9.52 34.23 34.62
C LYS A 244 -9.80 35.52 35.38
N TYR A 245 -8.77 36.10 36.00
CA TYR A 245 -8.83 37.44 36.58
C TYR A 245 -7.72 38.28 35.96
N SER A 246 -8.09 39.37 35.29
CA SER A 246 -7.17 40.10 34.40
C SER A 246 -6.57 39.14 33.34
N GLU A 247 -5.28 39.24 33.03
CA GLU A 247 -4.56 38.34 32.11
C GLU A 247 -3.91 37.13 32.81
N VAL A 248 -4.29 36.84 34.06
CA VAL A 248 -3.75 35.72 34.84
C VAL A 248 -4.83 34.65 35.03
N LEU A 249 -4.43 33.38 34.85
CA LEU A 249 -5.26 32.22 35.12
C LEU A 249 -4.93 31.68 36.52
N TYR A 250 -5.92 31.72 37.41
CA TYR A 250 -5.80 31.20 38.77
C TYR A 250 -6.35 29.79 38.81
N GLN A 251 -5.51 28.85 39.27
CA GLN A 251 -5.90 27.46 39.53
C GLN A 251 -6.21 27.28 41.02
N PRO A 252 -7.09 26.31 41.38
CA PRO A 252 -7.28 25.93 42.77
C PRO A 252 -5.94 25.54 43.38
N SER A 253 -5.57 26.18 44.48
CA SER A 253 -4.27 26.00 45.13
C SER A 253 -4.50 25.49 46.56
N SER A 254 -3.73 24.48 46.96
CA SER A 254 -3.64 24.04 48.36
C SER A 254 -2.76 24.98 49.21
N THR A 255 -2.06 25.92 48.59
CA THR A 255 -1.24 26.93 49.27
C THR A 255 -1.99 28.25 49.38
N VAL A 256 -2.03 28.78 50.61
CA VAL A 256 -2.75 29.99 50.97
C VAL A 256 -2.08 31.22 50.34
N ASN A 257 -2.68 31.75 49.29
CA ASN A 257 -2.44 33.12 48.80
C ASN A 257 -3.80 33.87 48.80
N SER A 258 -3.79 35.17 48.49
CA SER A 258 -5.03 35.97 48.46
C SER A 258 -6.07 35.50 47.42
N TYR A 259 -5.72 34.52 46.59
CA TYR A 259 -6.53 33.96 45.50
C TYR A 259 -6.80 32.46 45.67
N SER A 260 -6.62 31.90 46.87
CA SER A 260 -6.93 30.49 47.14
C SER A 260 -8.44 30.26 47.18
N TYR A 261 -8.92 29.39 46.31
CA TYR A 261 -10.26 28.83 46.35
C TYR A 261 -10.16 27.31 46.17
N GLU A 262 -11.19 26.59 46.60
CA GLU A 262 -11.25 25.15 46.43
C GLU A 262 -12.20 24.79 45.28
N PHE A 263 -11.77 23.84 44.44
CA PHE A 263 -12.65 23.24 43.46
C PHE A 263 -12.92 21.79 43.85
N ARG A 264 -14.19 21.43 43.99
CA ARG A 264 -14.63 20.06 44.33
C ARG A 264 -15.61 19.55 43.29
N LEU A 265 -15.53 18.26 43.03
CA LEU A 265 -16.60 17.48 42.39
C LEU A 265 -17.34 16.73 43.48
N SER A 266 -18.68 16.78 43.50
CA SER A 266 -19.47 16.14 44.55
C SER A 266 -20.80 15.61 44.02
N SER A 267 -21.27 14.54 44.64
CA SER A 267 -22.53 13.83 44.33
C SER A 267 -23.50 13.82 45.52
N GLN A 268 -23.31 14.67 46.54
CA GLN A 268 -24.08 14.57 47.78
C GLN A 268 -25.61 14.70 47.54
N ASN A 269 -26.32 13.59 47.81
CA ASN A 269 -27.77 13.49 47.95
C ASN A 269 -28.62 13.97 46.76
N SER A 270 -28.03 14.09 45.57
CA SER A 270 -28.70 14.49 44.35
C SER A 270 -28.46 13.44 43.27
N PRO A 271 -29.44 13.13 42.40
CA PRO A 271 -29.18 12.36 41.18
C PRO A 271 -28.23 13.09 40.22
N TYR A 272 -27.93 14.36 40.48
CA TYR A 272 -27.05 15.19 39.68
C TYR A 272 -25.70 15.35 40.37
N ASN A 273 -24.62 15.12 39.60
CA ASN A 273 -23.28 15.50 40.02
C ASN A 273 -23.13 17.01 39.88
N PHE A 274 -22.30 17.62 40.70
CA PHE A 274 -22.06 19.06 40.65
C PHE A 274 -20.58 19.38 40.85
N PHE A 275 -20.17 20.51 40.29
CA PHE A 275 -18.91 21.15 40.65
C PHE A 275 -19.17 22.29 41.64
N ILE A 276 -18.20 22.55 42.51
CA ILE A 276 -18.23 23.64 43.49
C ILE A 276 -16.92 24.41 43.40
N PHE A 277 -17.02 25.73 43.31
CA PHE A 277 -16.00 26.67 43.75
C PHE A 277 -16.38 27.13 45.17
N ASP A 278 -15.54 26.84 46.16
CA ASP A 278 -15.75 27.21 47.57
C ASP A 278 -14.63 28.14 48.04
N GLY A 279 -14.95 29.03 48.98
CA GLY A 279 -14.01 30.01 49.51
C GLY A 279 -13.54 31.03 48.47
N VAL A 280 -14.37 31.37 47.48
CA VAL A 280 -14.02 32.30 46.39
C VAL A 280 -13.69 33.71 46.95
N PRO A 281 -12.45 34.21 46.78
CA PRO A 281 -12.05 35.55 47.21
C PRO A 281 -12.83 36.64 46.47
N SER A 282 -13.05 37.79 47.11
CA SER A 282 -13.84 38.90 46.54
C SER A 282 -13.39 39.33 45.15
N ASP A 283 -12.07 39.31 44.90
CA ASP A 283 -11.49 39.71 43.63
C ASP A 283 -11.82 38.74 42.47
N LEU A 284 -12.12 37.47 42.78
CA LEU A 284 -12.46 36.46 41.79
C LEU A 284 -13.99 36.35 41.55
N ARG A 285 -14.81 37.00 42.36
CA ARG A 285 -16.27 36.99 42.19
C ARG A 285 -16.67 37.70 40.90
N GLY A 286 -17.66 37.16 40.20
CA GLY A 286 -18.06 37.68 38.89
C GLY A 286 -17.05 37.44 37.77
N GLN A 287 -15.95 36.73 38.01
CA GLN A 287 -14.94 36.44 36.98
C GLN A 287 -15.30 35.18 36.18
N PRO A 288 -14.94 35.11 34.89
CA PRO A 288 -15.19 33.93 34.08
C PRO A 288 -14.32 32.75 34.51
N TYR A 289 -14.92 31.56 34.54
CA TYR A 289 -14.22 30.30 34.79
C TYR A 289 -14.23 29.40 33.56
N THR A 290 -13.26 28.48 33.52
CA THR A 290 -13.21 27.35 32.59
C THR A 290 -12.86 26.08 33.36
N ILE A 291 -13.61 25.01 33.13
CA ILE A 291 -13.33 23.68 33.67
C ILE A 291 -13.14 22.72 32.50
N PHE A 292 -12.01 22.03 32.47
CA PHE A 292 -11.78 20.89 31.59
C PHE A 292 -11.98 19.60 32.40
N ILE A 293 -12.81 18.69 31.93
CA ILE A 293 -13.04 17.39 32.57
C ILE A 293 -12.75 16.30 31.55
N THR A 294 -11.78 15.45 31.84
CA THR A 294 -11.48 14.24 31.09
C THR A 294 -12.24 13.08 31.73
N TYR A 295 -13.03 12.34 30.96
CA TYR A 295 -13.88 11.28 31.49
C TYR A 295 -13.99 10.08 30.54
N GLU A 296 -14.30 8.93 31.10
CA GLU A 296 -14.65 7.70 30.38
C GLU A 296 -16.12 7.75 29.92
N GLU A 297 -16.41 7.29 28.71
CA GLU A 297 -17.78 7.09 28.21
C GLU A 297 -18.09 5.60 28.01
#